data_AF-A0A9P5SBC7-F1
#
_entry.id   AF-A0A9P5SBC7-F1
#
_cell.length_a   1.000
_cell.length_b   1.000
_cell.length_c   1.000
_cell.angle_alpha   90.00
_cell.angle_beta   90.00
_cell.angle_gamma   90.00
#
_symmetry.space_group_name_H-M   'P 1'
#
loop_
_entity.id
_entity.type
_entity.pdbx_description
1 polymer ?
#
loop_
_entity_poly.entity_id
_entity_poly.type
_entity_poly.pdbx_seq_one_letter_code
_entity_poly.pdbx_strand_id
1 'polypeptide(L)'
;MPDLLRFHSGVALKVAQHFVYLRVPDRLFIMDNHIVVNQSWGPQAPPIYKCKNPILQFRHNVGQHDSMNDYFTEEVFVAPFNLLWSAEKPPKDHGTNYIQTNVPSMAWWKILWYLFCHQTNPFSHTYVYPHYYTLDMLNNPAIEALIQYKWNKFAYRLWLARFSAQFCYYSLIVIAAAIQIYSDDPDSLFYVFVAIVALSSWFLALELFSACELWKARSSLTYRNVDPKRLSYFRSFYNYVDLLAFLVPLTASINQLKNISEKDPGGTAWDLSFSIIVIFLHMLSELRVFKAFCKYVTIIIHIIVEIRVFFIIFALGILSFTLAIQHVLRGCPSKGGIDGVGCRNVISTEFQYNFFDAITSTYFIMGGRYNDVDNELSKSPNAPLQAMLVIYFFFTVILMLNVLIALINGGFNQGDGTWRLVWLENQLRYVESAEEMTYHIPGFRQTKDWFPREIYYTATMEQVSEYEDKVLKKRGDIEDIIEKRIVDALEERLTEYQKQLENNMDSQFEKLMSIVTKADIWSKNDEGGPEAKTNATEENSTASSERNDDHAAVEEEDTAMIVTTHVSEVLESAGPSSSSSSQQAHLSEDGAGGNNELQQIRALVGDLVKQQEDSCQHSLQLVKMLAQVLQTLKKE
;
A
#
# COMPACT_ATOMS: atom_id res chain seq x y z
N MET A 1 18.50 2.12 15.99
CA MET A 1 17.34 1.55 15.26
C MET A 1 16.67 2.54 14.31
N PRO A 2 16.28 3.77 14.70
CA PRO A 2 15.61 4.71 13.79
C PRO A 2 16.43 5.06 12.54
N ASP A 3 17.72 5.35 12.69
CA ASP A 3 18.61 5.62 11.55
C ASP A 3 18.76 4.38 10.65
N LEU A 4 18.83 3.20 11.27
CA LEU A 4 18.92 1.93 10.54
C LEU A 4 17.65 1.63 9.73
N LEU A 5 16.47 1.95 10.28
CA LEU A 5 15.18 1.82 9.59
C LEU A 5 15.10 2.74 8.36
N ARG A 6 15.70 3.93 8.47
CA ARG A 6 15.70 4.95 7.42
C ARG A 6 16.55 4.55 6.20
N PHE A 7 17.67 3.87 6.43
CA PHE A 7 18.59 3.48 5.35
C PHE A 7 18.43 2.02 4.91
N HIS A 8 18.00 1.12 5.81
CA HIS A 8 17.95 -0.31 5.55
C HIS A 8 16.75 -0.97 6.26
N SER A 9 15.54 -0.77 5.73
CA SER A 9 14.29 -1.35 6.28
C SER A 9 14.36 -2.87 6.48
N GLY A 10 15.04 -3.59 5.59
CA GLY A 10 15.28 -5.04 5.72
C GLY A 10 16.18 -5.41 6.90
N VAL A 11 17.25 -4.64 7.16
CA VAL A 11 18.12 -4.88 8.32
C VAL A 11 17.40 -4.52 9.61
N ALA A 12 16.63 -3.42 9.61
CA ALA A 12 15.81 -3.05 10.74
C ALA A 12 14.74 -4.11 11.07
N LEU A 13 14.11 -4.72 10.07
CA LEU A 13 13.21 -5.87 10.25
C LEU A 13 13.94 -7.05 10.88
N LYS A 14 15.12 -7.42 10.36
CA LYS A 14 15.94 -8.50 10.93
C LYS A 14 16.31 -8.21 12.38
N VAL A 15 16.75 -6.99 12.69
CA VAL A 15 17.10 -6.57 14.04
C VAL A 15 15.86 -6.59 14.96
N ALA A 16 14.70 -6.12 14.49
CA ALA A 16 13.45 -6.19 15.24
C ALA A 16 13.04 -7.63 15.56
N GLN A 17 13.23 -8.55 14.61
CA GLN A 17 12.98 -9.98 14.80
C GLN A 17 13.95 -10.62 15.82
N HIS A 18 15.18 -10.12 15.94
CA HIS A 18 16.10 -10.60 16.99
C HIS A 18 15.77 -10.04 18.37
N PHE A 19 15.14 -8.86 18.44
CA PHE A 19 14.70 -8.24 19.69
C PHE A 19 13.38 -8.77 20.24
N VAL A 20 12.92 -9.92 19.74
CA VAL A 20 11.68 -10.54 20.20
C VAL A 20 11.91 -11.10 21.60
N TYR A 21 12.59 -12.23 21.71
CA TYR A 21 12.72 -12.97 22.97
C TYR A 21 14.05 -12.71 23.67
N LEU A 22 14.25 -11.49 24.16
CA LEU A 22 15.37 -11.19 25.06
C LEU A 22 15.10 -11.77 26.45
N ARG A 23 15.69 -12.93 26.74
CA ARG A 23 15.52 -13.62 28.02
C ARG A 23 16.12 -12.81 29.17
N VAL A 24 15.38 -12.70 30.27
CA VAL A 24 15.89 -12.07 31.50
C VAL A 24 16.69 -13.11 32.31
N PRO A 25 17.94 -12.81 32.71
CA PRO A 25 18.75 -13.75 33.50
C PRO A 25 18.14 -13.99 34.90
N ASP A 26 17.69 -12.95 35.58
CA ASP A 26 17.15 -13.02 36.95
C ASP A 26 15.62 -13.07 36.96
N ARG A 27 15.06 -14.14 36.39
CA ARG A 27 13.60 -14.35 36.31
C ARG A 27 12.90 -14.21 37.66
N LEU A 28 13.39 -14.89 38.69
CA LEU A 28 12.79 -14.88 40.04
C LEU A 28 12.73 -13.48 40.63
N PHE A 29 13.78 -12.69 40.42
CA PHE A 29 13.84 -11.31 40.91
C PHE A 29 12.76 -10.42 40.28
N ILE A 30 12.52 -10.56 38.96
CA ILE A 30 11.43 -9.84 38.29
C ILE A 30 10.08 -10.33 38.81
N MET A 31 9.92 -11.64 38.97
CA MET A 31 8.68 -12.23 39.47
C MET A 31 8.33 -11.80 40.90
N ASP A 32 9.30 -11.56 41.77
CA ASP A 32 9.02 -11.04 43.11
C ASP A 32 8.77 -9.53 43.14
N ASN A 33 9.25 -8.81 42.12
CA ASN A 33 9.24 -7.35 42.08
C ASN A 33 8.48 -6.81 40.86
N HIS A 34 7.30 -7.35 40.57
CA HIS A 34 6.49 -6.91 39.45
C HIS A 34 5.12 -6.33 39.85
N ILE A 35 4.49 -5.68 38.88
CA ILE A 35 3.07 -5.32 38.85
C ILE A 35 2.50 -5.87 37.55
N VAL A 36 1.43 -6.67 37.64
CA VAL A 36 0.71 -7.15 36.46
C VAL A 36 -0.09 -6.00 35.86
N VAL A 37 0.17 -5.68 34.59
CA VAL A 37 -0.45 -4.54 33.90
C VAL A 37 -1.71 -4.93 33.13
N ASN A 38 -1.83 -6.22 32.76
CA ASN A 38 -2.86 -6.69 31.83
C ASN A 38 -4.26 -6.81 32.46
N GLN A 39 -4.51 -6.20 33.63
CA GLN A 39 -5.80 -6.36 34.31
C GLN A 39 -6.64 -5.08 34.36
N SER A 40 -7.87 -5.27 33.91
CA SER A 40 -9.00 -4.34 33.91
C SER A 40 -9.51 -4.08 35.33
N TRP A 41 -9.34 -2.83 35.80
CA TRP A 41 -10.13 -2.08 36.80
C TRP A 41 -10.48 -2.75 38.15
N GLY A 42 -9.78 -3.80 38.58
CA GLY A 42 -9.93 -4.40 39.91
C GLY A 42 -8.99 -3.77 40.96
N PRO A 43 -9.41 -3.67 42.23
CA PRO A 43 -8.54 -3.19 43.32
C PRO A 43 -7.40 -4.14 43.68
N GLN A 44 -7.46 -5.40 43.25
CA GLN A 44 -6.40 -6.40 43.47
C GLN A 44 -6.07 -7.12 42.16
N ALA A 45 -4.78 -7.12 41.82
CA ALA A 45 -4.28 -7.90 40.69
C ALA A 45 -4.37 -9.40 41.02
N PRO A 46 -4.86 -10.26 40.10
CA PRO A 46 -4.84 -11.69 40.27
C PRO A 46 -3.38 -12.12 40.30
N PRO A 47 -3.09 -13.21 41.00
CA PRO A 47 -1.75 -13.75 41.01
C PRO A 47 -1.32 -14.15 39.59
N ILE A 48 -0.02 -14.02 39.28
CA ILE A 48 0.53 -14.18 37.93
C ILE A 48 0.10 -15.49 37.28
N TYR A 49 0.09 -16.59 38.05
CA TYR A 49 -0.24 -17.93 37.55
C TYR A 49 -1.68 -18.07 37.01
N LYS A 50 -2.59 -17.13 37.31
CA LYS A 50 -3.95 -17.12 36.73
C LYS A 50 -4.03 -16.31 35.43
N CYS A 51 -3.03 -15.50 35.14
CA CYS A 51 -2.99 -14.68 33.94
C CYS A 51 -2.41 -15.48 32.79
N LYS A 52 -3.07 -15.43 31.62
CA LYS A 52 -2.50 -15.94 30.37
C LYS A 52 -1.62 -14.86 29.76
N ASN A 53 -0.34 -15.15 29.53
CA ASN A 53 0.65 -14.21 28.98
C ASN A 53 0.66 -12.84 29.71
N PRO A 54 0.86 -12.79 31.04
CA PRO A 54 0.90 -11.53 31.77
C PRO A 54 2.02 -10.60 31.27
N ILE A 55 1.67 -9.31 31.15
CA ILE A 55 2.62 -8.22 30.96
C ILE A 55 2.93 -7.64 32.33
N LEU A 56 4.22 -7.58 32.65
CA LEU A 56 4.78 -7.25 33.94
C LEU A 56 5.55 -5.94 33.87
N GLN A 57 5.42 -5.13 34.91
CA GLN A 57 6.18 -3.91 35.11
C GLN A 57 7.01 -4.03 36.37
N PHE A 58 8.29 -3.68 36.31
CA PHE A 58 9.16 -3.74 37.49
C PHE A 58 8.75 -2.72 38.56
N ARG A 59 8.54 -3.19 39.78
CA ARG A 59 8.28 -2.39 40.98
C ARG A 59 9.60 -2.01 41.62
N HIS A 60 9.76 -0.73 41.95
CA HIS A 60 11.01 -0.25 42.56
C HIS A 60 11.16 -0.64 44.03
N ASN A 61 10.04 -0.74 44.75
CA ASN A 61 10.03 -1.18 46.13
C ASN A 61 10.17 -2.68 46.17
N VAL A 62 11.26 -3.16 46.78
CA VAL A 62 11.54 -4.59 46.91
C VAL A 62 10.40 -5.23 47.70
N GLY A 63 9.64 -6.09 47.03
CA GLY A 63 8.56 -6.87 47.64
C GLY A 63 9.12 -8.00 48.50
N GLN A 64 8.33 -8.49 49.45
CA GLN A 64 8.60 -9.81 50.02
C GLN A 64 8.32 -10.87 48.95
N HIS A 65 9.18 -11.88 48.87
CA HIS A 65 9.01 -13.04 47.99
C HIS A 65 7.64 -13.68 48.23
N ASP A 66 6.88 -13.88 47.15
CA ASP A 66 5.58 -14.55 47.19
C ASP A 66 5.75 -15.97 46.64
N SER A 67 5.72 -16.96 47.53
CA SER A 67 5.83 -18.40 47.19
C SER A 67 4.83 -18.87 46.13
N MET A 68 3.72 -18.15 45.92
CA MET A 68 2.76 -18.49 44.86
C MET A 68 3.31 -18.21 43.45
N ASN A 69 4.34 -17.36 43.33
CA ASN A 69 5.00 -17.10 42.05
C ASN A 69 5.85 -18.28 41.59
N ASP A 70 6.30 -19.16 42.49
CA ASP A 70 7.11 -20.34 42.14
C ASP A 70 6.35 -21.33 41.23
N TYR A 71 5.02 -21.30 41.26
CA TYR A 71 4.16 -22.13 40.40
C TYR A 71 4.07 -21.62 38.96
N PHE A 72 4.49 -20.39 38.69
CA PHE A 72 4.54 -19.90 37.32
C PHE A 72 5.72 -20.55 36.61
N THR A 73 5.49 -21.18 35.46
CA THR A 73 6.53 -21.91 34.72
C THR A 73 6.99 -21.20 33.44
N GLU A 74 6.28 -20.16 33.00
CA GLU A 74 6.60 -19.50 31.71
C GLU A 74 7.88 -18.66 31.81
N GLU A 75 8.57 -18.51 30.69
CA GLU A 75 9.77 -17.68 30.60
C GLU A 75 9.41 -16.19 30.57
N VAL A 76 10.32 -15.36 31.05
CA VAL A 76 10.16 -13.91 31.11
C VAL A 76 11.14 -13.26 30.15
N PHE A 77 10.60 -12.43 29.27
CA PHE A 77 11.31 -11.68 28.25
C PHE A 77 11.20 -10.18 28.51
N VAL A 78 12.19 -9.42 28.05
CA VAL A 78 12.22 -7.96 28.19
C VAL A 78 11.95 -7.27 26.86
N ALA A 79 11.11 -6.23 26.88
CA ALA A 79 10.90 -5.34 25.75
C ALA A 79 11.25 -3.90 26.16
N PRO A 80 12.17 -3.22 25.46
CA PRO A 80 12.51 -1.83 25.74
C PRO A 80 11.33 -0.93 25.37
N PHE A 81 10.98 0.02 26.26
CA PHE A 81 9.80 0.86 26.07
C PHE A 81 9.88 1.80 24.87
N ASN A 82 11.12 2.14 24.47
CA ASN A 82 11.42 2.97 23.31
C ASN A 82 11.36 2.18 21.98
N LEU A 83 11.01 0.90 21.99
CA LEU A 83 10.90 0.10 20.76
C LEU A 83 9.80 0.61 19.82
N LEU A 84 8.82 1.35 20.33
CA LEU A 84 7.69 1.86 19.54
C LEU A 84 7.94 3.21 18.83
N TRP A 85 8.82 4.05 19.37
CA TRP A 85 8.89 5.47 18.98
C TRP A 85 10.32 5.95 18.84
N SER A 86 10.55 6.81 17.85
CA SER A 86 11.69 7.71 17.85
C SER A 86 11.26 9.03 18.47
N ALA A 87 11.79 9.38 19.63
CA ALA A 87 11.65 10.74 20.14
C ALA A 87 12.66 11.64 19.43
N GLU A 88 12.19 12.71 18.78
CA GLU A 88 13.09 13.78 18.37
C GLU A 88 13.72 14.38 19.63
N LYS A 89 15.03 14.66 19.59
CA LYS A 89 15.89 14.91 20.77
C LYS A 89 15.12 15.69 21.84
N PRO A 90 15.05 15.19 23.10
CA PRO A 90 14.34 15.89 24.15
C PRO A 90 14.86 17.34 24.22
N PRO A 91 13.99 18.34 24.41
CA PRO A 91 14.40 19.73 24.45
C PRO A 91 15.60 19.88 25.38
N LYS A 92 16.66 20.54 24.87
CA LYS A 92 18.02 20.58 25.45
C LYS A 92 18.11 21.18 26.87
N ASP A 93 17.01 21.51 27.51
CA ASP A 93 16.97 22.52 28.58
C ASP A 93 16.75 21.98 30.00
N HIS A 94 16.66 20.66 30.18
CA HIS A 94 16.61 20.08 31.52
C HIS A 94 17.77 19.11 31.71
N GLY A 95 18.76 19.59 32.49
CA GLY A 95 19.97 18.86 32.84
C GLY A 95 19.67 17.41 33.22
N THR A 96 20.61 16.54 32.84
CA THR A 96 20.67 15.08 32.88
C THR A 96 20.30 14.39 34.20
N ASN A 97 19.86 15.14 35.21
CA ASN A 97 19.29 14.62 36.43
C ASN A 97 17.79 14.38 36.20
N TYR A 98 17.46 13.33 35.42
CA TYR A 98 16.17 12.64 35.51
C TYR A 98 16.06 11.99 36.90
N ILE A 99 16.04 12.81 37.96
CA ILE A 99 15.64 12.37 39.28
C ILE A 99 14.14 12.12 39.13
N GLN A 100 13.81 10.85 38.95
CA GLN A 100 12.45 10.33 38.91
C GLN A 100 11.82 10.63 40.26
N THR A 101 11.17 11.78 40.38
CA THR A 101 10.43 12.14 41.58
C THR A 101 9.08 11.43 41.56
N ASN A 102 8.60 11.04 42.74
CA ASN A 102 7.22 10.63 42.91
C ASN A 102 6.33 11.86 42.67
N VAL A 103 6.02 12.15 41.41
CA VAL A 103 5.10 13.23 41.06
C VAL A 103 3.73 12.85 41.64
N PRO A 104 3.09 13.73 42.44
CA PRO A 104 1.77 13.43 42.98
C PRO A 104 0.82 13.10 41.83
N SER A 105 0.08 12.00 41.99
CA SER A 105 -0.86 11.52 40.97
C SER A 105 -1.81 12.64 40.57
N MET A 106 -1.64 13.14 39.34
CA MET A 106 -2.51 14.19 38.83
C MET A 106 -3.91 13.61 38.67
N ALA A 107 -4.90 14.30 39.24
CA ALA A 107 -6.29 13.89 39.10
C ALA A 107 -6.69 13.85 37.61
N TRP A 108 -7.37 12.78 37.19
CA TRP A 108 -7.69 12.51 35.79
C TRP A 108 -8.43 13.64 35.07
N TRP A 109 -9.31 14.36 35.75
CA TRP A 109 -10.03 15.49 35.16
C TRP A 109 -9.10 16.65 34.75
N LYS A 110 -7.95 16.84 35.44
CA LYS A 110 -6.95 17.83 35.05
C LYS A 110 -6.26 17.42 33.76
N ILE A 111 -5.93 16.13 33.62
CA ILE A 111 -5.35 15.56 32.39
C ILE A 111 -6.31 15.79 31.23
N LEU A 112 -7.60 15.48 31.40
CA LEU A 112 -8.63 15.71 30.38
C LEU A 112 -8.77 17.21 30.03
N TRP A 113 -8.69 18.10 31.02
CA TRP A 113 -8.73 19.54 30.78
C TRP A 113 -7.52 20.02 29.96
N TYR A 114 -6.30 19.59 30.32
CA TYR A 114 -5.10 19.91 29.54
C TYR A 114 -5.20 19.39 28.11
N LEU A 115 -5.73 18.18 27.92
CA LEU A 115 -5.96 17.61 26.60
C LEU A 115 -6.97 18.42 25.80
N PHE A 116 -8.07 18.83 26.42
CA PHE A 116 -9.07 19.69 25.78
C PHE A 116 -8.44 21.03 25.34
N CYS A 117 -7.71 21.71 26.23
CA CYS A 117 -7.00 22.94 25.89
C CYS A 117 -5.96 22.71 24.78
N HIS A 118 -5.25 21.59 24.81
CA HIS A 118 -4.26 21.26 23.79
C HIS A 118 -4.89 21.02 22.41
N GLN A 119 -6.00 20.26 22.35
CA GLN A 119 -6.74 20.02 21.11
C GLN A 119 -7.28 21.30 20.48
N THR A 120 -7.51 22.35 21.28
CA THR A 120 -7.94 23.66 20.77
C THR A 120 -6.80 24.46 20.12
N ASN A 121 -5.54 24.05 20.28
CA ASN A 121 -4.37 24.76 19.75
C ASN A 121 -3.87 24.12 18.44
N PRO A 122 -4.15 24.71 17.27
CA PRO A 122 -3.75 24.16 15.97
C PRO A 122 -2.26 24.33 15.64
N PHE A 123 -1.43 24.77 16.59
CA PHE A 123 0.01 24.99 16.36
C PHE A 123 0.91 24.11 17.23
N SER A 124 0.37 23.04 17.80
CA SER A 124 1.18 22.09 18.56
C SER A 124 2.10 21.31 17.63
N HIS A 125 3.40 21.33 17.91
CA HIS A 125 4.38 20.49 17.21
C HIS A 125 4.23 19.02 17.63
N THR A 126 4.18 18.11 16.66
CA THR A 126 4.28 16.66 16.91
C THR A 126 5.69 16.31 17.38
N TYR A 127 5.79 15.66 18.54
CA TYR A 127 7.08 15.26 19.15
C TYR A 127 7.37 13.75 19.06
N VAL A 128 6.35 12.95 18.78
CA VAL A 128 6.44 11.49 18.77
C VAL A 128 6.24 11.01 17.34
N TYR A 129 7.26 10.36 16.79
CA TYR A 129 7.14 9.70 15.49
C TYR A 129 7.16 8.19 15.72
N PRO A 130 6.11 7.45 15.30
CA PRO A 130 6.17 6.00 15.30
C PRO A 130 7.32 5.55 14.39
N HIS A 131 7.99 4.46 14.75
CA HIS A 131 8.78 3.78 13.73
C HIS A 131 7.84 3.27 12.63
N TYR A 132 8.37 3.13 11.42
CA TYR A 132 7.59 2.56 10.34
C TYR A 132 7.36 1.07 10.61
N TYR A 133 6.12 0.71 10.94
CA TYR A 133 5.70 -0.67 11.13
C TYR A 133 5.00 -1.18 9.88
N THR A 134 5.51 -2.26 9.30
CA THR A 134 4.70 -3.09 8.40
C THR A 134 3.79 -3.99 9.24
N LEU A 135 2.64 -4.42 8.69
CA LEU A 135 1.75 -5.36 9.39
C LEU A 135 2.50 -6.62 9.86
N ASP A 136 3.51 -7.06 9.10
CA ASP A 136 4.37 -8.18 9.46
C ASP A 136 5.22 -7.93 10.71
N MET A 137 5.68 -6.68 10.94
CA MET A 137 6.43 -6.32 12.14
C MET A 137 5.54 -6.33 13.39
N LEU A 138 4.24 -6.05 13.25
CA LEU A 138 3.29 -6.11 14.37
C LEU A 138 3.05 -7.53 14.87
N ASN A 139 3.47 -8.55 14.12
CA ASN A 139 3.48 -9.93 14.57
C ASN A 139 4.60 -10.22 15.59
N ASN A 140 5.43 -9.23 15.93
CA ASN A 140 6.44 -9.36 16.99
C ASN A 140 5.78 -9.30 18.38
N PRO A 141 5.88 -10.36 19.21
CA PRO A 141 5.23 -10.40 20.52
C PRO A 141 5.74 -9.35 21.50
N ALA A 142 6.99 -8.87 21.38
CA ALA A 142 7.50 -7.76 22.18
C ALA A 142 6.78 -6.44 21.84
N ILE A 143 6.53 -6.20 20.54
CA ILE A 143 5.77 -5.03 20.07
C ILE A 143 4.30 -5.14 20.49
N GLU A 144 3.69 -6.32 20.34
CA GLU A 144 2.32 -6.58 20.80
C GLU A 144 2.18 -6.34 22.31
N ALA A 145 3.08 -6.88 23.13
CA ALA A 145 3.09 -6.66 24.57
C ALA A 145 3.22 -5.18 24.92
N LEU A 146 4.03 -4.43 24.17
CA LEU A 146 4.23 -2.99 24.39
C LEU A 146 2.99 -2.16 24.00
N ILE A 147 2.32 -2.51 22.90
CA ILE A 147 1.05 -1.89 22.51
C ILE A 147 -0.01 -2.17 23.58
N GLN A 148 -0.17 -3.43 24.00
CA GLN A 148 -1.13 -3.80 25.04
C GLN A 148 -0.83 -3.13 26.38
N TYR A 149 0.44 -3.02 26.75
CA TYR A 149 0.86 -2.29 27.95
C TYR A 149 0.35 -0.84 27.92
N LYS A 150 0.68 -0.10 26.84
CA LYS A 150 0.31 1.32 26.71
C LYS A 150 -1.20 1.50 26.60
N TRP A 151 -1.85 0.59 25.88
CA TRP A 151 -3.30 0.51 25.77
C TRP A 151 -3.96 0.44 27.15
N ASN A 152 -3.56 -0.52 27.98
CA ASN A 152 -4.15 -0.74 29.29
C ASN A 152 -3.82 0.36 30.29
N LYS A 153 -2.63 0.97 30.21
CA LYS A 153 -2.20 1.99 31.17
C LYS A 153 -2.93 3.31 31.01
N PHE A 154 -2.96 3.88 29.80
CA PHE A 154 -3.52 5.22 29.59
C PHE A 154 -4.33 5.36 28.31
N ALA A 155 -3.95 4.70 27.20
CA ALA A 155 -4.61 4.96 25.92
C ALA A 155 -6.09 4.54 25.92
N TYR A 156 -6.44 3.43 26.60
CA TYR A 156 -7.84 3.00 26.77
C TYR A 156 -8.70 4.07 27.44
N ARG A 157 -8.17 4.76 28.48
CA ARG A 157 -8.92 5.79 29.22
C ARG A 157 -9.15 7.04 28.36
N LEU A 158 -8.14 7.43 27.59
CA LEU A 158 -8.24 8.55 26.67
C LEU A 158 -9.19 8.26 25.51
N TRP A 159 -9.09 7.06 24.93
CA TRP A 159 -10.04 6.57 23.95
C TRP A 159 -11.46 6.55 24.52
N LEU A 160 -11.66 6.01 25.72
CA LEU A 160 -12.98 5.95 26.36
C LEU A 160 -13.56 7.35 26.61
N ALA A 161 -12.73 8.32 27.00
CA ALA A 161 -13.17 9.71 27.17
C ALA A 161 -13.60 10.34 25.84
N ARG A 162 -12.80 10.17 24.76
CA ARG A 162 -13.17 10.59 23.40
C ARG A 162 -14.45 9.93 22.93
N PHE A 163 -14.54 8.61 23.06
CA PHE A 163 -15.71 7.81 22.67
C PHE A 163 -16.96 8.23 23.46
N SER A 164 -16.82 8.53 24.75
CA SER A 164 -17.94 9.01 25.57
C SER A 164 -18.45 10.38 25.10
N ALA A 165 -17.54 11.30 24.75
CA ALA A 165 -17.92 12.60 24.19
C ALA A 165 -18.65 12.45 22.84
N GLN A 166 -18.14 11.58 21.96
CA GLN A 166 -18.79 11.23 20.70
C GLN A 166 -20.17 10.57 20.93
N PHE A 167 -20.28 9.67 21.92
CA PHE A 167 -21.53 9.00 22.26
C PHE A 167 -22.60 9.99 22.77
N CYS A 168 -22.22 11.00 23.56
CA CYS A 168 -23.10 12.10 23.92
C CYS A 168 -23.61 12.85 22.68
N TYR A 169 -22.72 13.14 21.74
CA TYR A 169 -23.07 13.77 20.46
C TYR A 169 -24.05 12.90 19.63
N TYR A 170 -23.82 11.59 19.54
CA TYR A 170 -24.75 10.68 18.85
C TYR A 170 -26.12 10.64 19.52
N SER A 171 -26.13 10.61 20.85
CA SER A 171 -27.37 10.63 21.63
C SER A 171 -28.17 11.90 21.36
N LEU A 172 -27.52 13.07 21.23
CA LEU A 172 -28.21 14.32 20.89
C LEU A 172 -28.91 14.23 19.52
N ILE A 173 -28.29 13.62 18.53
CA ILE A 173 -28.87 13.50 17.18
C ILE A 173 -30.03 12.51 17.17
N VAL A 174 -29.89 11.38 17.87
CA VAL A 174 -30.99 10.42 18.03
C VAL A 174 -32.16 11.03 18.80
N ILE A 175 -31.90 11.80 19.85
CA ILE A 175 -32.93 12.54 20.60
C ILE A 175 -33.60 13.58 19.71
N ALA A 176 -32.84 14.35 18.92
CA ALA A 176 -33.39 15.33 17.99
C ALA A 176 -34.32 14.67 16.97
N ALA A 177 -33.90 13.54 16.39
CA ALA A 177 -34.74 12.76 15.48
C ALA A 177 -35.99 12.20 16.15
N ALA A 178 -35.87 11.70 17.38
CA ALA A 178 -37.02 11.18 18.13
C ALA A 178 -38.02 12.31 18.44
N ILE A 179 -37.55 13.46 18.93
CA ILE A 179 -38.42 14.61 19.21
C ILE A 179 -39.08 15.10 17.92
N GLN A 180 -38.37 15.16 16.79
CA GLN A 180 -38.97 15.55 15.50
C GLN A 180 -40.09 14.60 15.05
N ILE A 181 -40.04 13.31 15.41
CA ILE A 181 -41.08 12.33 15.08
C ILE A 181 -42.30 12.47 16.00
N TYR A 182 -42.09 12.79 17.28
CA TYR A 182 -43.14 12.73 18.31
C TYR A 182 -43.67 14.09 18.79
N SER A 183 -42.99 15.19 18.48
CA SER A 183 -43.37 16.55 18.90
C SER A 183 -43.89 17.35 17.71
N ASP A 184 -45.07 17.94 17.88
CA ASP A 184 -45.65 18.88 16.91
C ASP A 184 -45.02 20.28 17.01
N ASP A 185 -44.23 20.55 18.07
CA ASP A 185 -43.60 21.86 18.31
C ASP A 185 -42.13 21.90 17.86
N PRO A 186 -41.83 22.48 16.67
CA PRO A 186 -40.48 22.56 16.13
C PRO A 186 -39.59 23.56 16.88
N ASP A 187 -40.15 24.51 17.64
CA ASP A 187 -39.36 25.57 18.30
C ASP A 187 -38.49 25.00 19.42
N SER A 188 -38.95 23.93 20.08
CA SER A 188 -38.21 23.20 21.12
C SER A 188 -36.88 22.59 20.63
N LEU A 189 -36.77 22.29 19.33
CA LEU A 189 -35.61 21.66 18.71
C LEU A 189 -34.50 22.65 18.33
N PHE A 190 -34.79 23.97 18.30
CA PHE A 190 -33.85 24.99 17.84
C PHE A 190 -32.50 24.90 18.58
N TYR A 191 -32.54 24.88 19.92
CA TYR A 191 -31.32 24.81 20.73
C TYR A 191 -30.56 23.48 20.57
N VAL A 192 -31.28 22.38 20.34
CA VAL A 192 -30.67 21.06 20.12
C VAL A 192 -29.89 21.07 18.80
N PHE A 193 -30.47 21.58 17.72
CA PHE A 193 -29.78 21.68 16.44
C PHE A 193 -28.60 22.66 16.49
N VAL A 194 -28.70 23.79 17.20
CA VAL A 194 -27.55 24.69 17.42
C VAL A 194 -26.40 23.96 18.13
N ALA A 195 -26.70 23.16 19.16
CA ALA A 195 -25.70 22.36 19.85
C ALA A 195 -25.08 21.30 18.93
N ILE A 196 -25.87 20.62 18.11
CA ILE A 196 -25.38 19.65 17.12
C ILE A 196 -24.47 20.33 16.09
N VAL A 197 -24.85 21.50 15.56
CA VAL A 197 -24.02 22.26 14.61
C VAL A 197 -22.69 22.65 15.24
N ALA A 198 -22.69 23.16 16.47
CA ALA A 198 -21.47 23.54 17.19
C ALA A 198 -20.54 22.34 17.42
N LEU A 199 -21.06 21.21 17.91
CA LEU A 199 -20.29 19.99 18.14
C LEU A 199 -19.79 19.36 16.84
N SER A 200 -20.63 19.29 15.80
CA SER A 200 -20.24 18.74 14.50
C SER A 200 -19.13 19.57 13.87
N SER A 201 -19.24 20.89 13.94
CA SER A 201 -18.23 21.82 13.42
C SER A 201 -16.91 21.69 14.19
N TRP A 202 -16.99 21.54 15.51
CA TRP A 202 -15.83 21.29 16.37
C TRP A 202 -15.12 19.98 16.00
N PHE A 203 -15.84 18.86 15.91
CA PHE A 203 -15.26 17.57 15.54
C PHE A 203 -14.71 17.58 14.11
N LEU A 204 -15.42 18.18 13.17
CA LEU A 204 -14.97 18.33 11.79
C LEU A 204 -13.68 19.16 11.70
N ALA A 205 -13.57 20.23 12.49
CA ALA A 205 -12.35 21.04 12.56
C ALA A 205 -11.16 20.24 13.11
N LEU A 206 -11.37 19.41 14.13
CA LEU A 206 -10.33 18.52 14.67
C LEU A 206 -9.85 17.48 13.64
N GLU A 207 -10.77 16.91 12.86
CA GLU A 207 -10.43 15.94 11.81
C GLU A 207 -9.71 16.60 10.64
N LEU A 208 -10.20 17.76 10.18
CA LEU A 208 -9.55 18.56 9.14
C LEU A 208 -8.16 19.05 9.55
N PHE A 209 -7.99 19.42 10.82
CA PHE A 209 -6.70 19.79 11.37
C PHE A 209 -5.72 18.61 11.34
N SER A 210 -6.18 17.43 11.75
CA SER A 210 -5.39 16.19 11.70
C SER A 210 -4.98 15.83 10.26
N ALA A 211 -5.89 16.02 9.29
CA ALA A 211 -5.60 15.84 7.87
C ALA A 211 -4.60 16.89 7.33
N CYS A 212 -4.71 18.14 7.81
CA CYS A 212 -3.84 19.26 7.41
C CYS A 212 -2.42 19.09 7.93
N GLU A 213 -2.22 18.70 9.19
CA GLU A 213 -0.90 18.42 9.75
C GLU A 213 -0.19 17.30 8.97
N LEU A 214 -0.94 16.25 8.59
CA LEU A 214 -0.41 15.21 7.72
C LEU A 214 0.01 15.75 6.33
N TRP A 215 -0.76 16.69 5.79
CA TRP A 215 -0.46 17.35 4.52
C TRP A 215 0.73 18.32 4.61
N LYS A 216 0.87 19.05 5.73
CA LYS A 216 1.98 19.95 5.99
C LYS A 216 3.29 19.19 6.22
N ALA A 217 3.23 18.07 6.95
CA ALA A 217 4.35 17.14 7.07
C ALA A 217 4.80 16.56 5.71
N ARG A 218 3.91 16.56 4.70
CA ARG A 218 4.23 16.20 3.31
C ARG A 218 4.83 17.37 2.52
N SER A 219 4.35 18.61 2.71
CA SER A 219 4.82 19.77 1.94
C SER A 219 6.19 20.29 2.39
N SER A 220 6.63 19.94 3.61
CA SER A 220 8.01 20.18 4.05
C SER A 220 8.98 19.30 3.24
N LEU A 221 9.39 19.85 2.09
CA LEU A 221 10.10 19.24 0.97
C LEU A 221 11.49 18.65 1.28
N THR A 222 11.94 18.68 2.54
CA THR A 222 13.31 18.30 2.94
C THR A 222 13.47 16.78 3.15
N TYR A 223 12.42 15.98 2.94
CA TYR A 223 12.43 14.52 3.10
C TYR A 223 12.06 13.79 1.79
N ARG A 224 12.94 13.90 0.78
CA ARG A 224 12.77 13.38 -0.60
C ARG A 224 12.69 11.84 -0.72
N ASN A 225 12.90 11.07 0.36
CA ASN A 225 12.86 9.60 0.35
C ASN A 225 11.72 9.00 1.21
N VAL A 226 10.68 9.77 1.55
CA VAL A 226 9.53 9.23 2.29
C VAL A 226 8.60 8.50 1.33
N ASP A 227 8.44 7.20 1.56
CA ASP A 227 7.67 6.26 0.75
C ASP A 227 6.26 6.75 0.35
N PRO A 228 5.78 6.37 -0.85
CA PRO A 228 4.47 6.77 -1.41
C PRO A 228 3.25 6.31 -0.60
N LYS A 229 3.43 5.52 0.47
CA LYS A 229 2.33 5.03 1.32
C LYS A 229 1.70 6.10 2.21
N ARG A 230 2.29 7.30 2.37
CA ARG A 230 1.67 8.40 3.15
C ARG A 230 0.48 9.07 2.45
N LEU A 231 0.19 8.73 1.19
CA LEU A 231 -1.11 8.98 0.53
C LEU A 231 -2.27 8.15 1.15
N SER A 232 -2.00 7.34 2.18
CA SER A 232 -2.98 6.45 2.80
C SER A 232 -4.13 7.15 3.52
N TYR A 233 -4.08 8.46 3.80
CA TYR A 233 -5.21 9.13 4.46
C TYR A 233 -6.49 8.99 3.62
N PHE A 234 -6.41 9.35 2.33
CA PHE A 234 -7.50 9.17 1.37
C PHE A 234 -7.66 7.73 0.89
N ARG A 235 -6.86 6.78 1.37
CA ARG A 235 -7.04 5.35 1.07
C ARG A 235 -7.70 4.60 2.23
N SER A 236 -7.65 5.16 3.44
CA SER A 236 -8.29 4.60 4.62
C SER A 236 -9.79 4.80 4.54
N PHE A 237 -10.54 3.72 4.35
CA PHE A 237 -12.01 3.72 4.38
C PHE A 237 -12.56 4.44 5.62
N TYR A 238 -11.89 4.29 6.76
CA TYR A 238 -12.32 4.84 8.03
C TYR A 238 -12.32 6.37 8.06
N ASN A 239 -11.34 7.02 7.42
CA ASN A 239 -11.24 8.48 7.45
C ASN A 239 -12.41 9.11 6.68
N TYR A 240 -12.95 8.41 5.67
CA TYR A 240 -14.18 8.83 5.00
C TYR A 240 -15.42 8.67 5.88
N VAL A 241 -15.51 7.58 6.63
CA VAL A 241 -16.60 7.36 7.59
C VAL A 241 -16.57 8.44 8.67
N ASP A 242 -15.38 8.77 9.19
CA ASP A 242 -15.16 9.83 10.18
C ASP A 242 -15.57 11.20 9.63
N LEU A 243 -15.17 11.55 8.40
CA LEU A 243 -15.59 12.79 7.75
C LEU A 243 -17.11 12.86 7.54
N LEU A 244 -17.72 11.79 7.03
CA LEU A 244 -19.17 11.73 6.76
C LEU A 244 -19.99 11.83 8.06
N ALA A 245 -19.52 11.25 9.15
CA ALA A 245 -20.19 11.24 10.44
C ALA A 245 -20.34 12.63 11.08
N PHE A 246 -19.49 13.58 10.70
CA PHE A 246 -19.61 14.97 11.13
C PHE A 246 -20.21 15.87 10.05
N LEU A 247 -19.93 15.60 8.77
CA LEU A 247 -20.43 16.41 7.67
C LEU A 247 -21.95 16.24 7.44
N VAL A 248 -22.45 15.00 7.42
CA VAL A 248 -23.87 14.72 7.11
C VAL A 248 -24.81 15.27 8.20
N PRO A 249 -24.55 15.05 9.51
CA PRO A 249 -25.40 15.64 10.54
C PRO A 249 -25.29 17.16 10.63
N LEU A 250 -24.12 17.74 10.28
CA LEU A 250 -23.94 19.19 10.19
C LEU A 250 -24.85 19.77 9.11
N THR A 251 -24.81 19.24 7.89
CA THR A 251 -25.66 19.71 6.79
C THR A 251 -27.14 19.51 7.10
N ALA A 252 -27.50 18.35 7.68
CA ALA A 252 -28.87 18.07 8.09
C ALA A 252 -29.36 19.09 9.13
N SER A 253 -28.56 19.37 10.16
CA SER A 253 -28.94 20.29 11.23
C SER A 253 -29.02 21.75 10.77
N ILE A 254 -28.13 22.20 9.87
CA ILE A 254 -28.22 23.53 9.24
C ILE A 254 -29.51 23.66 8.44
N ASN A 255 -29.85 22.62 7.66
CA ASN A 255 -31.06 22.63 6.86
C ASN A 255 -32.33 22.62 7.74
N GLN A 256 -32.33 21.84 8.83
CA GLN A 256 -33.43 21.87 9.81
C GLN A 256 -33.55 23.22 10.52
N LEU A 257 -32.44 23.86 10.90
CA LEU A 257 -32.47 25.22 11.47
C LEU A 257 -33.08 26.24 10.50
N LYS A 258 -32.75 26.13 9.20
CA LYS A 258 -33.35 26.97 8.16
C LYS A 258 -34.86 26.74 8.07
N ASN A 259 -35.31 25.49 8.03
CA ASN A 259 -36.73 25.15 7.96
C ASN A 259 -37.53 25.67 9.17
N ILE A 260 -36.97 25.57 10.38
CA ILE A 260 -37.56 26.13 11.61
C ILE A 260 -37.66 27.65 11.51
N SER A 261 -36.59 28.31 11.04
CA SER A 261 -36.58 29.78 10.91
C SER A 261 -37.54 30.31 9.85
N GLU A 262 -37.72 29.57 8.75
CA GLU A 262 -38.62 29.95 7.64
C GLU A 262 -40.06 29.48 7.87
N LYS A 263 -40.30 28.67 8.91
CA LYS A 263 -41.60 28.02 9.20
C LYS A 263 -42.13 27.21 8.01
N ASP A 264 -41.23 26.55 7.29
CA ASP A 264 -41.60 25.70 6.15
C ASP A 264 -41.92 24.28 6.64
N PRO A 265 -43.20 23.84 6.61
CA PRO A 265 -43.59 22.50 7.03
C PRO A 265 -43.11 21.39 6.08
N GLY A 266 -42.58 21.75 4.90
CA GLY A 266 -42.09 20.81 3.89
C GLY A 266 -40.63 20.35 4.06
N GLY A 267 -39.99 20.71 5.17
CA GLY A 267 -38.57 20.43 5.41
C GLY A 267 -38.14 18.99 5.17
N THR A 268 -36.95 18.80 4.60
CA THR A 268 -36.40 17.50 4.19
C THR A 268 -35.99 16.63 5.40
N ALA A 269 -36.95 15.91 5.98
CA ALA A 269 -36.71 14.95 7.07
C ALA A 269 -35.75 13.79 6.68
N TRP A 270 -35.52 13.58 5.39
CA TRP A 270 -34.64 12.53 4.89
C TRP A 270 -33.16 12.78 5.25
N ASP A 271 -32.71 14.04 5.31
CA ASP A 271 -31.32 14.38 5.67
C ASP A 271 -30.95 13.87 7.07
N LEU A 272 -31.85 14.06 8.03
CA LEU A 272 -31.66 13.60 9.40
C LEU A 272 -31.69 12.06 9.48
N SER A 273 -32.51 11.41 8.65
CA SER A 273 -32.57 9.95 8.58
C SER A 273 -31.24 9.34 8.11
N PHE A 274 -30.62 9.91 7.06
CA PHE A 274 -29.28 9.49 6.64
C PHE A 274 -28.22 9.79 7.70
N SER A 275 -28.32 10.92 8.40
CA SER A 275 -27.42 11.28 9.49
C SER A 275 -27.36 10.17 10.56
N ILE A 276 -28.53 9.63 10.96
CA ILE A 276 -28.62 8.54 11.94
C ILE A 276 -27.85 7.30 11.46
N ILE A 277 -28.05 6.88 10.20
CA ILE A 277 -27.38 5.71 9.63
C ILE A 277 -25.86 5.89 9.64
N VAL A 278 -25.38 7.07 9.20
CA VAL A 278 -23.94 7.36 9.15
C VAL A 278 -23.33 7.38 10.55
N ILE A 279 -24.03 7.94 11.54
CA ILE A 279 -23.58 7.94 12.94
C ILE A 279 -23.46 6.53 13.51
N PHE A 280 -24.43 5.65 13.26
CA PHE A 280 -24.34 4.26 13.69
C PHE A 280 -23.20 3.52 13.01
N LEU A 281 -22.96 3.78 11.71
CA LEU A 281 -21.82 3.21 10.99
C LEU A 281 -20.49 3.68 11.59
N HIS A 282 -20.39 4.96 11.96
CA HIS A 282 -19.21 5.50 12.64
C HIS A 282 -19.04 4.96 14.06
N MET A 283 -20.13 4.77 14.80
CA MET A 283 -20.06 4.12 16.12
C MET A 283 -19.48 2.71 15.99
N LEU A 284 -19.86 1.95 14.96
CA LEU A 284 -19.29 0.63 14.67
C LEU A 284 -17.81 0.71 14.27
N SER A 285 -17.39 1.74 13.53
CA SER A 285 -15.98 1.91 13.15
C SER A 285 -15.09 2.19 14.37
N GLU A 286 -15.54 3.00 15.33
CA GLU A 286 -14.79 3.28 16.56
C GLU A 286 -14.68 2.05 17.49
N LEU A 287 -15.64 1.12 17.41
CA LEU A 287 -15.60 -0.15 18.17
C LEU A 287 -14.54 -1.15 17.67
N ARG A 288 -13.87 -0.90 16.53
CA ARG A 288 -12.76 -1.75 16.01
C ARG A 288 -11.58 -1.91 16.96
N VAL A 289 -11.49 -1.07 17.97
CA VAL A 289 -10.51 -1.17 19.05
C VAL A 289 -10.66 -2.48 19.84
N PHE A 290 -11.88 -3.00 19.92
CA PHE A 290 -12.17 -4.26 20.58
C PHE A 290 -11.92 -5.44 19.65
N LYS A 291 -11.22 -6.45 20.18
CA LYS A 291 -10.83 -7.65 19.45
C LYS A 291 -12.00 -8.35 18.72
N ALA A 292 -13.14 -8.47 19.39
CA ALA A 292 -14.32 -9.13 18.82
C ALA A 292 -14.89 -8.37 17.63
N PHE A 293 -15.07 -7.06 17.76
CA PHE A 293 -15.61 -6.21 16.69
C PHE A 293 -14.61 -6.05 15.54
N CYS A 294 -13.32 -5.87 15.83
CA CYS A 294 -12.27 -5.78 14.81
C CYS A 294 -12.27 -7.00 13.89
N LYS A 295 -12.38 -8.21 14.45
CA LYS A 295 -12.42 -9.45 13.68
C LYS A 295 -13.50 -9.39 12.60
N TYR A 296 -14.74 -9.06 12.99
CA TYR A 296 -15.86 -9.03 12.05
C TYR A 296 -15.75 -7.88 11.05
N VAL A 297 -15.38 -6.67 11.50
CA VAL A 297 -15.24 -5.51 10.62
C VAL A 297 -14.15 -5.73 9.58
N THR A 298 -13.00 -6.28 9.96
CA THR A 298 -11.91 -6.58 9.02
C THR A 298 -12.34 -7.63 7.99
N ILE A 299 -13.04 -8.69 8.40
CA ILE A 299 -13.56 -9.71 7.49
C ILE A 299 -14.55 -9.09 6.50
N ILE A 300 -15.47 -8.23 6.96
CA ILE A 300 -16.45 -7.54 6.10
C ILE A 300 -15.74 -6.64 5.08
N ILE A 301 -14.76 -5.83 5.51
CA ILE A 301 -14.00 -4.96 4.62
C ILE A 301 -13.23 -5.77 3.58
N HIS A 302 -12.61 -6.88 3.98
CA HIS A 302 -11.89 -7.77 3.06
C HIS A 302 -12.84 -8.36 2.02
N ILE A 303 -14.01 -8.84 2.44
CA ILE A 303 -15.06 -9.34 1.54
C ILE A 303 -15.48 -8.25 0.55
N ILE A 304 -15.76 -7.03 1.01
CA ILE A 304 -16.15 -5.90 0.15
C ILE A 304 -15.08 -5.58 -0.90
N VAL A 305 -13.80 -5.57 -0.50
CA VAL A 305 -12.69 -5.30 -1.40
C VAL A 305 -12.54 -6.41 -2.45
N GLU A 306 -12.73 -7.67 -2.06
CA GLU A 306 -12.64 -8.82 -2.96
C GLU A 306 -13.78 -8.82 -4.00
N ILE A 307 -15.02 -8.53 -3.58
CA ILE A 307 -16.20 -8.55 -4.44
C ILE A 307 -16.42 -7.26 -5.24
N ARG A 308 -15.52 -6.27 -5.17
CA ARG A 308 -15.71 -4.97 -5.85
C ARG A 308 -15.87 -5.09 -7.37
N VAL A 309 -15.11 -6.00 -7.99
CA VAL A 309 -15.18 -6.23 -9.45
C VAL A 309 -16.52 -6.88 -9.80
N PHE A 310 -16.98 -7.82 -8.96
CA PHE A 310 -18.29 -8.43 -9.10
C PHE A 310 -19.41 -7.39 -9.04
N PHE A 311 -19.38 -6.44 -8.10
CA PHE A 311 -20.38 -5.38 -8.02
C PHE A 311 -20.40 -4.47 -9.25
N ILE A 312 -19.26 -4.21 -9.88
CA ILE A 312 -19.20 -3.45 -11.13
C ILE A 312 -19.90 -4.21 -12.26
N ILE A 313 -19.58 -5.49 -12.43
CA ILE A 313 -20.22 -6.36 -13.44
C ILE A 313 -21.72 -6.47 -13.17
N PHE A 314 -22.11 -6.63 -11.91
CA PHE A 314 -23.50 -6.73 -11.48
C PHE A 314 -24.28 -5.43 -11.75
N ALA A 315 -23.70 -4.28 -11.43
CA ALA A 315 -24.30 -2.97 -11.71
C ALA A 315 -24.46 -2.72 -13.23
N LEU A 316 -23.46 -3.08 -14.03
CA LEU A 316 -23.56 -3.04 -15.49
C LEU A 316 -24.66 -3.98 -16.01
N GLY A 317 -24.80 -5.16 -15.41
CA GLY A 317 -25.89 -6.08 -15.69
C GLY A 317 -27.26 -5.44 -15.43
N ILE A 318 -27.49 -4.90 -14.23
CA ILE A 318 -28.74 -4.18 -13.89
C ILE A 318 -29.00 -3.06 -14.89
N LEU A 319 -27.96 -2.27 -15.24
CA LEU A 319 -28.06 -1.19 -16.20
C LEU A 319 -28.49 -1.68 -17.59
N SER A 320 -27.84 -2.72 -18.11
CA SER A 320 -28.16 -3.30 -19.41
C SER A 320 -29.59 -3.83 -19.46
N PHE A 321 -30.03 -4.53 -18.41
CA PHE A 321 -31.41 -5.00 -18.34
C PHE A 321 -32.40 -3.84 -18.20
N THR A 322 -32.11 -2.83 -17.40
CA THR A 322 -32.96 -1.63 -17.27
C THR A 322 -33.21 -0.99 -18.63
N LEU A 323 -32.13 -0.77 -19.39
CA LEU A 323 -32.21 -0.21 -20.74
C LEU A 323 -33.01 -1.11 -21.70
N ALA A 324 -32.81 -2.44 -21.62
CA ALA A 324 -33.56 -3.39 -22.42
C ALA A 324 -35.06 -3.41 -22.07
N ILE A 325 -35.42 -3.39 -20.78
CA ILE A 325 -36.83 -3.35 -20.33
C ILE A 325 -37.47 -2.07 -20.81
N GLN A 326 -36.80 -0.93 -20.60
CA GLN A 326 -37.29 0.36 -21.00
C GLN A 326 -37.46 0.43 -22.53
N HIS A 327 -36.54 -0.14 -23.30
CA HIS A 327 -36.64 -0.22 -24.75
C HIS A 327 -37.75 -1.18 -25.22
N VAL A 328 -37.97 -2.32 -24.56
CA VAL A 328 -39.07 -3.24 -24.92
C VAL A 328 -40.43 -2.61 -24.64
N LEU A 329 -40.57 -1.93 -23.50
CA LEU A 329 -41.84 -1.31 -23.10
C LEU A 329 -42.16 -0.02 -23.86
N ARG A 330 -41.14 0.70 -24.36
CA ARG A 330 -41.32 2.05 -24.96
C ARG A 330 -40.74 2.22 -26.35
N GLY A 331 -40.01 1.24 -26.86
CA GLY A 331 -39.39 1.28 -28.18
C GLY A 331 -40.48 1.33 -29.24
N CYS A 332 -40.73 2.52 -29.76
CA CYS A 332 -41.70 2.75 -30.81
C CYS A 332 -40.97 3.02 -32.13
N PRO A 333 -41.02 2.11 -33.11
CA PRO A 333 -40.48 2.37 -34.44
C PRO A 333 -41.41 3.36 -35.15
N SER A 334 -41.15 4.66 -35.01
CA SER A 334 -41.98 5.69 -35.64
C SER A 334 -41.40 6.15 -36.97
N LYS A 335 -42.16 5.94 -38.05
CA LYS A 335 -42.55 6.91 -39.10
C LYS A 335 -43.11 6.16 -40.32
N GLY A 336 -44.45 6.15 -40.51
CA GLY A 336 -45.00 5.72 -41.82
C GLY A 336 -46.45 5.22 -41.92
N GLY A 337 -47.25 5.19 -40.85
CA GLY A 337 -48.66 4.81 -40.94
C GLY A 337 -49.57 6.04 -41.08
N ILE A 338 -50.28 6.14 -42.21
CA ILE A 338 -51.17 7.25 -42.61
C ILE A 338 -52.32 7.53 -41.61
N ASP A 339 -52.57 6.63 -40.65
CA ASP A 339 -53.77 6.71 -39.80
C ASP A 339 -53.56 7.33 -38.42
N GLY A 340 -52.37 7.80 -38.04
CA GLY A 340 -52.17 8.56 -36.79
C GLY A 340 -52.49 7.80 -35.47
N VAL A 341 -52.79 6.51 -35.54
CA VAL A 341 -52.97 5.58 -34.41
C VAL A 341 -51.67 4.81 -34.12
N GLY A 342 -50.52 5.47 -34.26
CA GLY A 342 -49.21 4.91 -33.92
C GLY A 342 -48.80 5.31 -32.51
N CYS A 343 -48.56 4.34 -31.62
CA CYS A 343 -47.92 4.51 -30.32
C CYS A 343 -48.66 5.30 -29.23
N ARG A 344 -49.99 5.39 -29.26
CA ARG A 344 -50.76 6.06 -28.19
C ARG A 344 -50.78 5.28 -26.86
N ASN A 345 -50.44 3.98 -26.87
CA ASN A 345 -50.41 3.10 -25.68
C ASN A 345 -49.08 3.13 -24.90
N VAL A 346 -48.06 3.88 -25.35
CA VAL A 346 -46.78 3.99 -24.62
C VAL A 346 -46.91 4.81 -23.33
N ILE A 347 -48.00 5.60 -23.21
CA ILE A 347 -48.24 6.46 -22.05
C ILE A 347 -48.89 5.71 -20.88
N SER A 348 -49.42 4.49 -21.09
CA SER A 348 -50.15 3.74 -20.06
C SER A 348 -49.35 2.66 -19.32
N THR A 349 -48.06 2.49 -19.61
CA THR A 349 -47.22 1.53 -18.88
C THR A 349 -46.85 2.08 -17.51
N GLU A 350 -47.07 1.33 -16.42
CA GLU A 350 -46.74 1.75 -15.06
C GLU A 350 -45.23 1.78 -14.75
N PHE A 351 -44.41 1.22 -15.64
CA PHE A 351 -42.96 1.25 -15.50
C PHE A 351 -42.44 2.70 -15.52
N GLN A 352 -41.51 3.02 -14.61
CA GLN A 352 -41.09 4.38 -14.28
C GLN A 352 -40.41 5.12 -15.43
N TYR A 353 -40.72 6.42 -15.63
CA TYR A 353 -40.16 7.20 -16.74
C TYR A 353 -38.72 7.63 -16.51
N ASN A 354 -38.42 8.06 -15.29
CA ASN A 354 -37.10 8.51 -14.91
C ASN A 354 -36.12 7.33 -14.90
N PHE A 355 -34.94 7.56 -15.44
CA PHE A 355 -33.92 6.53 -15.56
C PHE A 355 -33.51 5.91 -14.21
N PHE A 356 -33.36 6.73 -13.15
CA PHE A 356 -33.01 6.24 -11.81
C PHE A 356 -34.13 5.43 -11.18
N ASP A 357 -35.39 5.83 -11.39
CA ASP A 357 -36.55 5.09 -10.90
C ASP A 357 -36.66 3.76 -11.66
N ALA A 358 -36.40 3.74 -12.97
CA ALA A 358 -36.35 2.51 -13.77
C ALA A 358 -35.23 1.55 -13.34
N ILE A 359 -34.04 2.07 -12.99
CA ILE A 359 -32.95 1.26 -12.41
C ILE A 359 -33.39 0.67 -11.07
N THR A 360 -34.02 1.48 -10.22
CA THR A 360 -34.51 1.08 -8.90
C THR A 360 -35.59 0.01 -9.00
N SER A 361 -36.56 0.19 -9.91
CA SER A 361 -37.57 -0.81 -10.27
C SER A 361 -36.92 -2.11 -10.74
N THR A 362 -35.95 -2.03 -11.66
CA THR A 362 -35.23 -3.21 -12.15
C THR A 362 -34.48 -3.93 -11.03
N TYR A 363 -33.82 -3.20 -10.12
CA TYR A 363 -33.20 -3.77 -8.93
C TYR A 363 -34.22 -4.48 -8.01
N PHE A 364 -35.40 -3.90 -7.80
CA PHE A 364 -36.45 -4.54 -6.99
C PHE A 364 -37.10 -5.75 -7.68
N ILE A 365 -37.12 -5.80 -9.01
CA ILE A 365 -37.54 -6.98 -9.78
C ILE A 365 -36.61 -8.17 -9.48
N MET A 366 -35.30 -7.96 -9.26
CA MET A 366 -34.41 -9.03 -8.80
C MET A 366 -34.84 -9.58 -7.43
N GLY A 367 -35.33 -8.72 -6.54
CA GLY A 367 -35.89 -9.10 -5.25
C GLY A 367 -37.28 -9.74 -5.32
N GLY A 368 -37.82 -9.97 -6.52
CA GLY A 368 -39.14 -10.58 -6.73
C GLY A 368 -40.31 -9.59 -6.63
N ARG A 369 -40.07 -8.28 -6.60
CA ARG A 369 -41.13 -7.27 -6.63
C ARG A 369 -41.43 -6.87 -8.08
N TYR A 370 -42.53 -7.39 -8.63
CA TYR A 370 -42.91 -7.18 -10.03
C TYR A 370 -43.99 -6.11 -10.25
N ASN A 371 -44.35 -5.33 -9.22
CA ASN A 371 -45.46 -4.37 -9.28
C ASN A 371 -45.41 -3.44 -10.50
N ASP A 372 -44.21 -2.98 -10.86
CA ASP A 372 -44.02 -2.01 -11.97
C ASP A 372 -44.22 -2.63 -13.37
N VAL A 373 -44.30 -3.97 -13.46
CA VAL A 373 -44.48 -4.71 -14.73
C VAL A 373 -45.68 -5.66 -14.71
N ASP A 374 -46.36 -5.81 -13.58
CA ASP A 374 -47.44 -6.79 -13.38
C ASP A 374 -48.62 -6.58 -14.34
N ASN A 375 -48.99 -5.32 -14.57
CA ASN A 375 -50.03 -4.96 -15.52
C ASN A 375 -49.67 -5.36 -16.97
N GLU A 376 -48.40 -5.24 -17.34
CA GLU A 376 -47.90 -5.61 -18.67
C GLU A 376 -47.70 -7.13 -18.83
N LEU A 377 -47.64 -7.86 -17.73
CA LEU A 377 -47.56 -9.32 -17.72
C LEU A 377 -48.95 -9.97 -17.74
N SER A 378 -49.93 -9.35 -17.10
CA SER A 378 -51.30 -9.87 -16.94
C SER A 378 -52.25 -9.48 -18.07
N LYS A 379 -52.17 -8.25 -18.59
CA LYS A 379 -53.17 -7.71 -19.55
C LYS A 379 -52.87 -8.07 -21.00
N SER A 380 -51.61 -8.17 -21.39
CA SER A 380 -51.20 -8.63 -22.72
C SER A 380 -49.95 -9.49 -22.60
N PRO A 381 -49.95 -10.74 -23.08
CA PRO A 381 -48.77 -11.61 -23.01
C PRO A 381 -47.66 -11.07 -23.94
N ASN A 382 -46.90 -10.11 -23.42
CA ASN A 382 -45.71 -9.56 -24.05
C ASN A 382 -44.60 -10.60 -23.94
N ALA A 383 -44.63 -11.60 -24.82
CA ALA A 383 -43.65 -12.70 -24.83
C ALA A 383 -42.18 -12.23 -24.78
N PRO A 384 -41.78 -11.13 -25.45
CA PRO A 384 -40.42 -10.60 -25.32
C PRO A 384 -40.07 -10.11 -23.90
N LEU A 385 -41.02 -9.44 -23.23
CA LEU A 385 -40.86 -8.98 -21.85
C LEU A 385 -40.73 -10.17 -20.90
N GLN A 386 -41.60 -11.18 -21.04
CA GLN A 386 -41.54 -12.41 -20.24
C GLN A 386 -40.22 -13.14 -20.44
N ALA A 387 -39.77 -13.32 -21.69
CA ALA A 387 -38.49 -13.96 -22.00
C ALA A 387 -37.31 -13.19 -21.38
N MET A 388 -37.31 -11.86 -21.50
CA MET A 388 -36.28 -11.01 -20.92
C MET A 388 -36.28 -11.08 -19.38
N LEU A 389 -37.45 -11.13 -18.72
CA LEU A 389 -37.54 -11.31 -17.27
C LEU A 389 -37.06 -12.69 -16.81
N VAL A 390 -37.34 -13.75 -17.57
CA VAL A 390 -36.80 -15.10 -17.29
C VAL A 390 -35.28 -15.10 -17.40
N ILE A 391 -34.72 -14.50 -18.46
CA ILE A 391 -33.27 -14.36 -18.63
C ILE A 391 -32.67 -13.51 -17.51
N TYR A 392 -33.32 -12.41 -17.14
CA TYR A 392 -32.89 -11.53 -16.05
C TYR A 392 -32.86 -12.26 -14.72
N PHE A 393 -33.90 -13.01 -14.38
CA PHE A 393 -33.98 -13.82 -13.16
C PHE A 393 -32.88 -14.89 -13.13
N PHE A 394 -32.68 -15.61 -14.24
CA PHE A 394 -31.61 -16.60 -14.34
C PHE A 394 -30.23 -15.96 -14.15
N PHE A 395 -29.97 -14.83 -14.81
CA PHE A 395 -28.69 -14.15 -14.72
C PHE A 395 -28.44 -13.57 -13.32
N THR A 396 -29.41 -12.86 -12.73
CA THR A 396 -29.20 -12.16 -11.45
C THR A 396 -29.33 -13.09 -10.24
N VAL A 397 -30.43 -13.82 -10.13
CA VAL A 397 -30.74 -14.62 -8.94
C VAL A 397 -29.99 -15.95 -8.97
N ILE A 398 -29.93 -16.63 -10.11
CA ILE A 398 -29.29 -17.97 -10.18
C ILE A 398 -27.78 -17.84 -10.39
N LEU A 399 -27.33 -17.06 -11.38
CA LEU A 399 -25.90 -16.98 -11.68
C LEU A 399 -25.19 -16.02 -10.71
N MET A 400 -25.57 -14.74 -10.70
CA MET A 400 -24.81 -13.72 -9.97
C MET A 400 -24.84 -13.92 -8.45
N LEU A 401 -25.98 -14.25 -7.85
CA LEU A 401 -26.04 -14.47 -6.39
C LEU A 401 -25.21 -15.69 -5.94
N ASN A 402 -25.19 -16.78 -6.72
CA ASN A 402 -24.35 -17.95 -6.41
C ASN A 402 -22.86 -17.64 -6.53
N VAL A 403 -22.46 -16.85 -7.53
CA VAL A 403 -21.07 -16.37 -7.65
C VAL A 403 -20.73 -15.46 -6.46
N LEU A 404 -21.64 -14.57 -6.05
CA LEU A 404 -21.44 -13.72 -4.88
C LEU A 404 -21.19 -14.55 -3.61
N ILE A 405 -22.00 -15.58 -3.36
CA ILE A 405 -21.82 -16.48 -2.21
C ILE A 405 -20.45 -17.17 -2.25
N ALA A 406 -20.04 -17.65 -3.42
CA ALA A 406 -18.72 -18.28 -3.58
C ALA A 406 -17.57 -17.30 -3.29
N LEU A 407 -17.67 -16.05 -3.77
CA LEU A 407 -16.66 -15.02 -3.50
C LEU A 407 -16.65 -14.58 -2.03
N ILE A 408 -17.81 -14.49 -1.37
CA ILE A 408 -17.90 -14.20 0.06
C ILE A 408 -17.18 -15.30 0.87
N ASN A 409 -17.40 -16.57 0.54
CA ASN A 409 -16.71 -17.69 1.19
C ASN A 409 -15.19 -17.63 0.97
N GLY A 410 -14.75 -17.27 -0.24
CA GLY A 410 -13.35 -17.02 -0.55
C GLY A 410 -12.75 -15.88 0.28
N GLY A 411 -13.45 -14.74 0.36
CA GLY A 411 -13.03 -13.57 1.13
C GLY A 411 -12.99 -13.83 2.63
N PHE A 412 -13.94 -14.61 3.17
CA PHE A 412 -13.97 -14.97 4.60
C PHE A 412 -12.71 -15.76 5.01
N ASN A 413 -12.34 -16.78 4.22
CA ASN A 413 -11.19 -17.63 4.51
C ASN A 413 -9.87 -16.86 4.49
N GLN A 414 -9.74 -15.85 3.61
CA GLN A 414 -8.55 -15.00 3.56
C GLN A 414 -8.51 -13.97 4.70
N GLY A 415 -9.66 -13.40 5.08
CA GLY A 415 -9.78 -12.39 6.13
C GLY A 415 -9.48 -12.91 7.55
N ASP A 416 -9.74 -14.19 7.82
CA ASP A 416 -9.55 -14.78 9.17
C ASP A 416 -8.07 -14.86 9.61
N GLY A 417 -7.12 -14.81 8.67
CA GLY A 417 -5.68 -14.87 8.98
C GLY A 417 -5.06 -13.52 9.41
N THR A 418 -5.59 -12.39 8.95
CA THR A 418 -4.91 -11.08 9.05
C THR A 418 -5.53 -10.14 10.09
N TRP A 419 -6.75 -10.40 10.56
CA TRP A 419 -7.49 -9.49 11.43
C TRP A 419 -6.77 -9.18 12.75
N ARG A 420 -5.98 -10.11 13.30
CA ARG A 420 -5.21 -9.87 14.53
C ARG A 420 -4.18 -8.76 14.34
N LEU A 421 -3.49 -8.75 13.19
CA LEU A 421 -2.49 -7.73 12.88
C LEU A 421 -3.15 -6.38 12.62
N VAL A 422 -4.30 -6.37 11.93
CA VAL A 422 -5.11 -5.16 11.72
C VAL A 422 -5.64 -4.61 13.05
N TRP A 423 -6.03 -5.48 13.98
CA TRP A 423 -6.44 -5.08 15.34
C TRP A 423 -5.29 -4.42 16.10
N LEU A 424 -4.09 -5.02 16.07
CA LEU A 424 -2.90 -4.43 16.69
C LEU A 424 -2.50 -3.11 16.03
N GLU A 425 -2.62 -3.00 14.71
CA GLU A 425 -2.39 -1.75 13.97
C GLU A 425 -3.38 -0.66 14.41
N ASN A 426 -4.66 -0.99 14.51
CA ASN A 426 -5.69 -0.08 15.01
C ASN A 426 -5.37 0.38 16.43
N GLN A 427 -5.05 -0.55 17.35
CA GLN A 427 -4.66 -0.19 18.72
C GLN A 427 -3.41 0.68 18.75
N LEU A 428 -2.40 0.36 17.94
CA LEU A 428 -1.17 1.15 17.83
C LEU A 428 -1.48 2.59 17.43
N ARG A 429 -2.36 2.83 16.45
CA ARG A 429 -2.77 4.19 16.04
C ARG A 429 -3.42 4.99 17.16
N TYR A 430 -4.27 4.36 17.97
CA TYR A 430 -4.84 5.06 19.15
C TYR A 430 -3.79 5.28 20.25
N VAL A 431 -2.87 4.34 20.45
CA VAL A 431 -1.74 4.51 21.38
C VAL A 431 -0.82 5.64 20.92
N GLU A 432 -0.53 5.73 19.63
CA GLU A 432 0.26 6.81 19.02
C GLU A 432 -0.39 8.16 19.27
N SER A 433 -1.67 8.29 18.94
CA SER A 433 -2.43 9.52 19.20
C SER A 433 -2.46 9.88 20.70
N ALA A 434 -2.61 8.89 21.57
CA ALA A 434 -2.56 9.09 23.02
C ALA A 434 -1.16 9.53 23.50
N GLU A 435 -0.09 8.97 22.95
CA GLU A 435 1.30 9.34 23.25
C GLU A 435 1.60 10.78 22.83
N GLU A 436 1.18 11.17 21.62
CA GLU A 436 1.32 12.54 21.13
C GLU A 436 0.59 13.53 22.04
N MET A 437 -0.70 13.26 22.31
CA MET A 437 -1.53 14.09 23.18
C MET A 437 -0.97 14.24 24.59
N THR A 438 -0.39 13.17 25.15
CA THR A 438 0.17 13.19 26.51
C THR A 438 1.55 13.81 26.60
N TYR A 439 2.27 13.97 25.48
CA TYR A 439 3.60 14.59 25.45
C TYR A 439 3.59 16.01 26.00
N HIS A 440 2.52 16.76 25.76
CA HIS A 440 2.39 18.16 26.14
C HIS A 440 1.98 18.36 27.60
N ILE A 441 1.66 17.29 28.33
CA ILE A 441 1.21 17.39 29.71
C ILE A 441 2.44 17.45 30.65
N PRO A 442 2.62 18.54 31.41
CA PRO A 442 3.78 18.70 32.28
C PRO A 442 3.81 17.61 33.35
N GLY A 443 4.96 16.95 33.50
CA GLY A 443 5.18 15.88 34.49
C GLY A 443 4.60 14.51 34.12
N PHE A 444 3.78 14.39 33.06
CA PHE A 444 3.15 13.12 32.69
C PHE A 444 4.19 12.02 32.39
N ARG A 445 5.21 12.35 31.59
CA ARG A 445 6.31 11.44 31.24
C ARG A 445 7.29 11.13 32.38
N GLN A 446 7.26 11.91 33.45
CA GLN A 446 8.10 11.65 34.64
C GLN A 446 7.51 10.53 35.52
N THR A 447 6.25 10.14 35.27
CA THR A 447 5.56 9.10 36.03
C THR A 447 6.06 7.71 35.62
N LYS A 448 6.86 7.08 36.51
CA LYS A 448 7.44 5.74 36.29
C LYS A 448 6.39 4.66 36.00
N ASP A 449 5.20 4.81 36.56
CA ASP A 449 4.11 3.86 36.38
C ASP A 449 3.58 3.82 34.94
N TRP A 450 3.73 4.90 34.18
CA TRP A 450 3.24 5.01 32.81
C TRP A 450 4.35 4.85 31.77
N PHE A 451 5.56 5.33 32.08
CA PHE A 451 6.73 5.31 31.18
C PHE A 451 7.92 4.58 31.82
N PRO A 452 7.83 3.25 32.03
CA PRO A 452 8.98 2.48 32.48
C PRO A 452 10.06 2.46 31.40
N ARG A 453 11.30 2.16 31.77
CA ARG A 453 12.39 1.96 30.79
C ARG A 453 12.17 0.69 29.96
N GLU A 454 11.71 -0.36 30.63
CA GLU A 454 11.53 -1.70 30.12
C GLU A 454 10.23 -2.26 30.65
N ILE A 455 9.56 -3.05 29.83
CA ILE A 455 8.46 -3.90 30.26
C ILE A 455 8.90 -5.35 30.13
N TYR A 456 8.31 -6.21 30.95
CA TYR A 456 8.55 -7.63 30.87
C TYR A 456 7.28 -8.32 30.41
N TYR A 457 7.42 -9.35 29.60
CA TYR A 457 6.30 -10.13 29.12
C TYR A 457 6.66 -11.60 29.14
N THR A 458 5.64 -12.44 29.11
CA THR A 458 5.80 -13.88 29.32
C THR A 458 5.39 -14.62 28.07
N ALA A 459 6.11 -15.69 27.76
CA ALA A 459 5.77 -16.61 26.70
C ALA A 459 6.18 -18.03 27.07
N THR A 460 5.41 -18.99 26.55
CA THR A 460 5.73 -20.42 26.65
C THR A 460 6.84 -20.77 25.66
N MET A 461 7.64 -21.80 25.98
CA MET A 461 8.67 -22.30 25.05
C MET A 461 8.09 -22.75 23.70
N GLU A 462 6.84 -23.23 23.71
CA GLU A 462 6.11 -23.59 22.49
C GLU A 462 5.85 -22.36 21.61
N GLN A 463 5.41 -21.23 22.19
CA GLN A 463 5.21 -19.98 21.46
C GLN A 463 6.52 -19.39 20.94
N VAL A 464 7.62 -19.56 21.68
CA VAL A 464 8.96 -19.13 21.24
C VAL A 464 9.39 -19.95 20.04
N SER A 465 9.36 -21.28 20.15
CA SER A 465 9.70 -22.20 19.05
C SER A 465 8.81 -21.98 17.83
N GLU A 466 7.49 -21.85 18.02
CA GLU A 466 6.55 -21.62 16.91
C GLU A 466 6.84 -20.30 16.19
N TYR A 467 7.21 -19.26 16.93
CA TYR A 467 7.59 -17.98 16.34
C TYR A 467 8.92 -18.07 15.59
N GLU A 468 9.92 -18.72 16.18
CA GLU A 468 11.23 -18.95 15.55
C GLU A 468 11.08 -19.76 14.26
N ASP A 469 10.32 -20.85 14.28
CA ASP A 469 10.02 -21.67 13.10
C ASP A 469 9.32 -20.85 12.01
N LYS A 470 8.35 -20.00 12.37
CA LYS A 470 7.68 -19.11 11.42
C LYS A 470 8.63 -18.09 10.81
N VAL A 471 9.52 -17.50 11.61
CA VAL A 471 10.50 -16.51 11.13
C VAL A 471 11.57 -17.17 10.27
N LEU A 472 12.04 -18.36 10.64
CA LEU A 472 13.01 -19.14 9.88
C LEU A 472 12.43 -19.60 8.55
N LYS A 473 11.21 -20.15 8.55
CA LYS A 473 10.51 -20.54 7.33
C LYS A 473 10.32 -19.36 6.38
N LYS A 474 9.82 -18.23 6.91
CA LYS A 474 9.64 -17.01 6.10
C LYS A 474 10.98 -16.46 5.59
N ARG A 475 12.08 -16.65 6.33
CA ARG A 475 13.42 -16.28 5.87
C ARG A 475 13.87 -17.16 4.71
N GLY A 476 13.70 -18.48 4.82
CA GLY A 476 13.97 -19.43 3.74
C GLY A 476 13.21 -19.07 2.47
N ASP A 477 11.89 -18.86 2.59
CA ASP A 477 11.05 -18.46 1.44
C ASP A 477 11.56 -17.16 0.77
N ILE A 478 12.06 -16.20 1.55
CA ILE A 478 12.61 -14.94 1.01
C ILE A 478 13.98 -15.15 0.38
N GLU A 479 14.85 -15.95 0.99
CA GLU A 479 16.16 -16.29 0.44
C GLU A 479 16.00 -17.02 -0.89
N ASP A 480 15.10 -17.99 -0.98
CA ASP A 480 14.75 -18.70 -2.22
C ASP A 480 14.21 -17.74 -3.31
N ILE A 481 13.36 -16.78 -2.93
CA ILE A 481 12.83 -15.78 -3.88
C ILE A 481 13.94 -14.83 -4.37
N ILE A 482 14.83 -14.40 -3.47
CA ILE A 482 15.94 -13.50 -3.82
C ILE A 482 16.92 -14.24 -4.71
N GLU A 483 17.30 -15.46 -4.34
CA GLU A 483 18.18 -16.32 -5.13
C GLU A 483 17.60 -16.54 -6.52
N LYS A 484 16.32 -16.93 -6.61
CA LYS A 484 15.64 -17.06 -7.90
C LYS A 484 15.67 -15.78 -8.72
N ARG A 485 15.40 -14.61 -8.13
CA ARG A 485 15.44 -13.33 -8.85
C ARG A 485 16.85 -12.95 -9.29
N ILE A 486 17.87 -13.24 -8.49
CA ILE A 486 19.26 -12.99 -8.84
C ILE A 486 19.65 -13.90 -10.00
N VAL A 487 19.28 -15.17 -9.96
CA VAL A 487 19.50 -16.13 -11.06
C VAL A 487 18.78 -15.69 -12.32
N ASP A 488 17.49 -15.34 -12.26
CA ASP A 488 16.70 -14.86 -13.40
C ASP A 488 17.33 -13.59 -14.01
N ALA A 489 17.73 -12.61 -13.18
CA ALA A 489 18.37 -11.38 -13.64
C ALA A 489 19.78 -11.60 -14.21
N LEU A 490 20.52 -12.58 -13.69
CA LEU A 490 21.81 -12.99 -14.23
C LEU A 490 21.64 -13.71 -15.56
N GLU A 491 20.66 -14.62 -15.70
CA GLU A 491 20.33 -15.29 -16.95
C GLU A 491 19.92 -14.26 -18.02
N GLU A 492 19.08 -13.28 -17.67
CA GLU A 492 18.67 -12.18 -18.58
C GLU A 492 19.88 -11.37 -19.07
N ARG A 493 20.75 -10.90 -18.17
CA ARG A 493 21.97 -10.18 -18.55
C ARG A 493 22.91 -11.02 -19.40
N LEU A 494 23.03 -12.31 -19.11
CA LEU A 494 23.91 -13.20 -19.86
C LEU A 494 23.38 -13.41 -21.28
N THR A 495 22.05 -13.57 -21.45
CA THR A 495 21.44 -13.62 -22.79
C THR A 495 21.60 -12.31 -23.57
N GLU A 496 21.51 -11.16 -22.89
CA GLU A 496 21.77 -9.86 -23.50
C GLU A 496 23.22 -9.74 -24.00
N TYR A 497 24.20 -10.14 -23.19
CA TYR A 497 25.61 -10.16 -23.60
C TYR A 497 25.87 -11.14 -24.75
N GLN A 498 25.25 -12.32 -24.76
CA GLN A 498 25.35 -13.27 -25.87
C GLN A 498 24.85 -12.65 -27.18
N LYS A 499 23.70 -11.96 -27.14
CA LYS A 499 23.11 -11.29 -28.30
C LYS A 499 23.97 -10.13 -28.79
N GLN A 500 24.53 -9.33 -27.88
CA GLN A 500 25.48 -8.26 -28.23
C GLN A 500 26.75 -8.81 -28.89
N LEU A 501 27.24 -9.96 -28.40
CA LEU A 501 28.41 -10.62 -28.97
C LEU A 501 28.12 -11.15 -30.38
N GLU A 502 26.99 -11.83 -30.58
CA GLU A 502 26.55 -12.33 -31.88
C GLU A 502 26.40 -11.19 -32.90
N ASN A 503 25.70 -10.11 -32.53
CA ASN A 503 25.57 -8.91 -33.38
C ASN A 503 26.92 -8.28 -33.73
N ASN A 504 27.87 -8.25 -32.79
CA ASN A 504 29.20 -7.71 -33.04
C ASN A 504 30.00 -8.63 -33.99
N MET A 505 29.92 -9.95 -33.81
CA MET A 505 30.55 -10.90 -34.73
C MET A 505 29.97 -10.81 -36.13
N ASP A 506 28.65 -10.75 -36.27
CA ASP A 506 27.98 -10.59 -37.57
C ASP A 506 28.39 -9.28 -38.25
N SER A 507 28.47 -8.18 -37.49
CA SER A 507 28.96 -6.91 -38.02
C SER A 507 30.42 -6.98 -38.48
N GLN A 508 31.28 -7.70 -37.76
CA GLN A 508 32.68 -7.89 -38.15
C GLN A 508 32.80 -8.80 -39.37
N PHE A 509 31.98 -9.85 -39.43
CA PHE A 509 31.92 -10.78 -40.56
C PHE A 509 31.45 -10.06 -41.83
N GLU A 510 30.39 -9.25 -41.76
CA GLU A 510 29.94 -8.40 -42.88
C GLU A 510 31.04 -7.43 -43.36
N LYS A 511 31.77 -6.80 -42.43
CA LYS A 511 32.91 -5.94 -42.78
C LYS A 511 34.01 -6.74 -43.50
N LEU A 512 34.38 -7.92 -42.99
CA LEU A 512 35.37 -8.81 -43.60
C LEU A 512 34.94 -9.26 -44.99
N MET A 513 33.68 -9.72 -45.14
CA MET A 513 33.12 -10.14 -46.41
C MET A 513 33.13 -9.00 -47.43
N SER A 514 32.81 -7.76 -47.02
CA SER A 514 32.88 -6.60 -47.89
C SER A 514 34.31 -6.30 -48.41
N ILE A 515 35.34 -6.57 -47.59
CA ILE A 515 36.75 -6.41 -47.97
C ILE A 515 37.14 -7.50 -48.97
N VAL A 516 36.76 -8.76 -48.69
CA VAL A 516 37.03 -9.90 -49.58
C VAL A 516 36.38 -9.70 -50.95
N THR A 517 35.13 -9.25 -51.00
CA THR A 517 34.43 -8.95 -52.26
C THR A 517 35.13 -7.83 -53.04
N LYS A 518 35.59 -6.75 -52.37
CA LYS A 518 36.36 -5.68 -53.02
C LYS A 518 37.68 -6.20 -53.60
N ALA A 519 38.37 -7.09 -52.89
CA ALA A 519 39.60 -7.70 -53.35
C ALA A 519 39.39 -8.62 -54.58
N ASP A 520 38.30 -9.41 -54.61
CA ASP A 520 37.97 -10.25 -55.76
C ASP A 520 37.63 -9.43 -57.01
N ILE A 521 36.92 -8.31 -56.84
CA ILE A 521 36.64 -7.35 -57.93
C ILE A 521 37.94 -6.75 -58.48
N TRP A 522 38.87 -6.35 -57.60
CA TRP A 522 40.20 -5.86 -58.02
C TRP A 522 40.98 -6.92 -58.78
N SER A 523 41.03 -8.16 -58.27
CA SER A 523 41.73 -9.26 -58.93
C SER A 523 41.19 -9.58 -60.32
N LYS A 524 39.87 -9.42 -60.55
CA LYS A 524 39.25 -9.62 -61.87
C LYS A 524 39.50 -8.47 -62.84
N ASN A 525 39.72 -7.26 -62.34
CA ASN A 525 40.05 -6.11 -63.18
C ASN A 525 41.52 -6.13 -63.65
N ASP A 526 42.43 -6.80 -62.93
CA ASP A 526 43.86 -6.92 -63.31
C ASP A 526 44.15 -7.97 -64.40
N GLU A 527 43.22 -8.90 -64.69
CA GLU A 527 43.35 -9.82 -65.84
C GLU A 527 42.90 -9.18 -67.17
N GLY A 528 42.42 -7.93 -67.13
CA GLY A 528 42.19 -7.10 -68.31
C GLY A 528 43.46 -6.39 -68.76
N GLY A 529 44.28 -7.07 -69.57
CA GLY A 529 45.45 -6.46 -70.22
C GLY A 529 45.11 -5.17 -71.00
N PRO A 530 46.08 -4.25 -71.16
CA PRO A 530 45.84 -2.91 -71.67
C PRO A 530 45.64 -2.92 -73.19
N GLU A 531 44.40 -3.09 -73.65
CA GLU A 531 44.03 -2.65 -74.99
C GLU A 531 43.57 -1.20 -74.96
N ALA A 532 44.47 -0.35 -75.44
CA ALA A 532 44.22 1.02 -75.82
C ALA A 532 42.97 1.14 -76.71
N LYS A 533 42.09 2.09 -76.38
CA LYS A 533 41.31 2.85 -77.36
C LYS A 533 40.87 4.18 -76.77
N THR A 534 41.60 5.21 -77.17
CA THR A 534 41.07 6.54 -77.46
C THR A 534 39.76 6.44 -78.22
N ASN A 535 38.70 7.10 -77.73
CA ASN A 535 38.01 8.15 -78.48
C ASN A 535 36.91 8.82 -77.64
N ALA A 536 36.73 10.09 -78.00
CA ALA A 536 35.73 11.05 -77.56
C ALA A 536 34.29 10.53 -77.49
N THR A 537 33.49 11.24 -76.69
CA THR A 537 32.22 11.94 -77.02
C THR A 537 31.40 11.95 -75.72
N GLU A 538 31.25 13.08 -75.04
CA GLU A 538 30.19 14.09 -75.24
C GLU A 538 28.76 13.51 -75.11
N GLU A 539 27.92 14.31 -74.44
CA GLU A 539 26.49 14.15 -74.14
C GLU A 539 26.11 13.52 -72.78
N ASN A 540 25.63 14.32 -71.81
CA ASN A 540 24.31 14.96 -71.67
C ASN A 540 23.16 13.95 -71.47
N SER A 541 22.69 13.80 -70.23
CA SER A 541 21.27 13.89 -69.84
C SER A 541 21.13 13.46 -68.37
N THR A 542 20.89 14.36 -67.42
CA THR A 542 19.54 14.75 -66.95
C THR A 542 18.53 13.60 -66.99
N ALA A 543 18.12 13.09 -65.81
CA ALA A 543 16.74 13.20 -65.34
C ALA A 543 16.46 12.24 -64.16
N SER A 544 16.16 12.87 -63.02
CA SER A 544 15.09 12.50 -62.07
C SER A 544 15.15 11.15 -61.34
N SER A 545 15.36 11.22 -60.02
CA SER A 545 14.29 10.85 -59.10
C SER A 545 14.51 11.52 -57.75
N GLU A 546 13.61 12.45 -57.46
CA GLU A 546 13.27 12.99 -56.15
C GLU A 546 13.41 11.95 -55.01
N ARG A 547 14.09 12.33 -53.92
CA ARG A 547 13.55 12.08 -52.58
C ARG A 547 14.17 13.00 -51.54
N ASN A 548 13.29 13.85 -51.04
CA ASN A 548 13.37 14.73 -49.87
C ASN A 548 14.43 14.37 -48.83
N ASP A 549 15.30 15.35 -48.58
CA ASP A 549 15.91 15.57 -47.29
C ASP A 549 14.93 16.29 -46.34
N ASP A 550 15.21 16.06 -45.07
CA ASP A 550 15.12 16.99 -43.96
C ASP A 550 13.98 16.93 -42.93
N HIS A 551 14.48 16.75 -41.71
CA HIS A 551 14.00 17.21 -40.41
C HIS A 551 13.06 16.30 -39.61
N ALA A 552 13.67 15.42 -38.81
CA ALA A 552 13.19 15.14 -37.46
C ALA A 552 14.29 15.53 -36.47
N ALA A 553 13.97 16.52 -35.63
CA ALA A 553 14.80 17.04 -34.56
C ALA A 553 14.86 16.06 -33.38
N VAL A 554 16.09 15.73 -32.99
CA VAL A 554 16.66 15.81 -31.63
C VAL A 554 15.65 15.94 -30.48
N GLU A 555 15.51 14.86 -29.70
CA GLU A 555 15.37 14.91 -28.23
C GLU A 555 15.70 13.51 -27.67
N GLU A 556 16.98 13.25 -27.37
CA GLU A 556 17.38 12.13 -26.50
C GLU A 556 18.73 12.47 -25.84
N GLU A 557 18.68 13.26 -24.77
CA GLU A 557 19.83 13.54 -23.92
C GLU A 557 19.35 13.49 -22.47
N ASP A 558 19.47 12.33 -21.81
CA ASP A 558 19.54 12.24 -20.33
C ASP A 558 19.95 10.87 -19.73
N THR A 559 20.50 9.92 -20.51
CA THR A 559 20.83 8.57 -19.99
C THR A 559 22.31 8.18 -20.06
N ALA A 560 23.22 9.15 -20.22
CA ALA A 560 24.66 8.88 -20.36
C ALA A 560 25.54 9.32 -19.17
N MET A 561 24.97 9.87 -18.09
CA MET A 561 25.76 10.47 -16.98
C MET A 561 25.65 9.72 -15.64
N ILE A 562 25.61 8.38 -15.65
CA ILE A 562 25.71 7.58 -14.40
C ILE A 562 26.68 6.39 -14.51
N VAL A 563 27.18 6.04 -15.70
CA VAL A 563 27.96 4.78 -15.88
C VAL A 563 29.49 4.98 -15.79
N THR A 564 30.01 6.21 -15.75
CA THR A 564 31.47 6.43 -15.81
C THR A 564 32.19 6.48 -14.46
N THR A 565 31.51 6.36 -13.32
CA THR A 565 32.14 6.61 -12.00
C THR A 565 32.47 5.35 -11.19
N HIS A 566 32.15 4.13 -11.64
CA HIS A 566 32.41 2.91 -10.86
C HIS A 566 33.38 1.88 -11.46
N VAL A 567 34.00 2.18 -12.60
CA VAL A 567 34.95 1.23 -13.26
C VAL A 567 36.43 1.59 -13.00
N SER A 568 36.74 2.76 -12.45
CA SER A 568 38.15 3.16 -12.20
C SER A 568 38.74 2.64 -10.87
N GLU A 569 37.95 2.05 -9.98
CA GLU A 569 38.41 1.76 -8.61
C GLU A 569 38.79 0.27 -8.35
N VAL A 570 38.69 -0.61 -9.36
CA VAL A 570 38.94 -2.06 -9.18
C VAL A 570 40.15 -2.58 -9.99
N LEU A 571 40.77 -1.77 -10.85
CA LEU A 571 41.87 -2.21 -11.72
C LEU A 571 43.26 -1.62 -11.39
N GLU A 572 43.44 -1.01 -10.22
CA GLU A 572 44.73 -0.40 -9.82
C GLU A 572 45.56 -1.23 -8.82
N SER A 573 45.38 -2.55 -8.75
CA SER A 573 46.20 -3.42 -7.89
C SER A 573 46.73 -4.68 -8.59
N ALA A 574 47.52 -4.52 -9.65
CA ALA A 574 48.51 -5.53 -10.06
C ALA A 574 49.49 -4.97 -11.10
N GLY A 575 50.59 -4.38 -10.66
CA GLY A 575 51.85 -4.43 -11.41
C GLY A 575 52.59 -5.75 -11.07
N PRO A 576 53.54 -6.22 -11.90
CA PRO A 576 54.76 -5.43 -12.10
C PRO A 576 55.40 -5.43 -13.51
N SER A 577 56.17 -4.35 -13.72
CA SER A 577 57.34 -4.08 -14.57
C SER A 577 57.98 -5.20 -15.43
N SER A 578 58.31 -4.85 -16.69
CA SER A 578 59.72 -4.76 -17.16
C SER A 578 59.86 -4.22 -18.60
N SER A 579 60.57 -3.10 -18.71
CA SER A 579 61.56 -2.65 -19.72
C SER A 579 61.68 -3.24 -21.13
N SER A 580 61.79 -2.29 -22.08
CA SER A 580 62.71 -2.20 -23.24
C SER A 580 62.63 -3.23 -24.36
N SER A 581 62.41 -2.79 -25.60
CA SER A 581 63.45 -2.19 -26.46
C SER A 581 62.92 -1.96 -27.87
N SER A 582 63.12 -0.74 -28.34
CA SER A 582 63.04 -0.27 -29.71
C SER A 582 63.98 -1.02 -30.65
N GLN A 583 63.49 -1.43 -31.82
CA GLN A 583 64.34 -1.59 -33.02
C GLN A 583 63.57 -1.22 -34.29
N GLN A 584 64.19 -0.28 -34.99
CA GLN A 584 63.80 0.36 -36.24
C GLN A 584 64.69 -0.26 -37.33
N ALA A 585 64.11 -0.71 -38.44
CA ALA A 585 64.84 -1.01 -39.68
C ALA A 585 63.86 -0.77 -40.85
N HIS A 586 63.98 0.38 -41.54
CA HIS A 586 64.73 0.58 -42.78
C HIS A 586 64.26 -0.29 -43.96
N LEU A 587 63.46 0.37 -44.81
CA LEU A 587 63.13 -0.01 -46.19
C LEU A 587 64.39 0.03 -47.07
N SER A 588 64.56 -0.99 -47.89
CA SER A 588 65.29 -0.91 -49.16
C SER A 588 64.34 -1.36 -50.26
N GLU A 589 64.11 -0.47 -51.22
CA GLU A 589 63.52 -0.73 -52.52
C GLU A 589 64.48 -1.61 -53.34
N ASP A 590 63.97 -2.67 -53.94
CA ASP A 590 64.42 -3.11 -55.26
C ASP A 590 63.26 -3.86 -55.94
N GLY A 591 63.03 -3.49 -57.20
CA GLY A 591 61.84 -3.82 -57.95
C GLY A 591 61.76 -5.24 -58.52
N ALA A 592 60.63 -5.45 -59.20
CA ALA A 592 60.17 -6.63 -59.93
C ALA A 592 59.43 -7.69 -59.09
N GLY A 593 58.10 -7.54 -59.04
CA GLY A 593 57.22 -8.65 -58.67
C GLY A 593 55.81 -8.24 -58.30
N GLY A 594 55.02 -7.75 -59.27
CA GLY A 594 53.59 -7.43 -59.07
C GLY A 594 52.73 -8.61 -58.56
N ASN A 595 53.24 -9.84 -58.61
CA ASN A 595 52.59 -11.02 -58.04
C ASN A 595 52.99 -11.34 -56.58
N ASN A 596 54.08 -10.74 -56.05
CA ASN A 596 54.57 -11.02 -54.69
C ASN A 596 53.92 -10.14 -53.62
N GLU A 597 53.57 -8.89 -53.94
CA GLU A 597 52.82 -8.03 -53.00
C GLU A 597 51.40 -8.55 -52.77
N LEU A 598 50.74 -9.07 -53.81
CA LEU A 598 49.41 -9.67 -53.68
C LEU A 598 49.45 -10.98 -52.87
N GLN A 599 50.54 -11.75 -52.96
CA GLN A 599 50.76 -12.92 -52.11
C GLN A 599 51.09 -12.53 -50.66
N GLN A 600 51.88 -11.48 -50.43
CA GLN A 600 52.14 -10.97 -49.08
C GLN A 600 50.87 -10.41 -48.44
N ILE A 601 50.06 -9.66 -49.17
CA ILE A 601 48.77 -9.16 -48.68
C ILE A 601 47.81 -10.33 -48.39
N ARG A 602 47.73 -11.35 -49.25
CA ARG A 602 46.93 -12.57 -48.96
C ARG A 602 47.43 -13.31 -47.72
N ALA A 603 48.74 -13.42 -47.52
CA ALA A 603 49.31 -14.04 -46.34
C ALA A 603 48.99 -13.23 -45.07
N LEU A 604 49.14 -11.90 -45.12
CA LEU A 604 48.85 -11.00 -44.01
C LEU A 604 47.36 -10.96 -43.66
N VAL A 605 46.48 -10.99 -44.66
CA VAL A 605 45.03 -11.15 -44.46
C VAL A 605 44.72 -12.53 -43.89
N GLY A 606 45.38 -13.59 -44.34
CA GLY A 606 45.24 -14.94 -43.78
C GLY A 606 45.64 -15.00 -42.30
N ASP A 607 46.74 -14.36 -41.93
CA ASP A 607 47.23 -14.30 -40.55
C ASP A 607 46.31 -13.44 -39.67
N LEU A 608 45.78 -12.32 -40.18
CA LEU A 608 44.79 -11.49 -39.49
C LEU A 608 43.46 -12.23 -39.29
N VAL A 609 42.97 -12.94 -40.30
CA VAL A 609 41.77 -13.77 -40.21
C VAL A 609 41.96 -14.87 -39.16
N LYS A 610 43.12 -15.54 -39.18
CA LYS A 610 43.45 -16.58 -38.20
C LYS A 610 43.58 -16.04 -36.79
N GLN A 611 44.20 -14.87 -36.60
CA GLN A 611 44.30 -14.21 -35.30
C GLN A 611 42.92 -13.79 -34.76
N GLN A 612 42.02 -13.37 -35.65
CA GLN A 612 40.65 -13.01 -35.27
C GLN A 612 39.80 -14.25 -34.98
N GLU A 613 40.01 -15.36 -35.70
CA GLU A 613 39.39 -16.66 -35.43
C GLU A 613 39.85 -17.24 -34.08
N ASP A 614 41.13 -17.12 -33.75
CA ASP A 614 41.69 -17.54 -32.45
C ASP A 614 41.14 -16.69 -31.29
N SER A 615 40.99 -15.36 -31.49
CA SER A 615 40.37 -14.47 -30.50
C SER A 615 38.88 -14.79 -30.28
N CYS A 616 38.17 -15.16 -31.36
CA CYS A 616 36.78 -15.59 -31.33
C CYS A 616 36.62 -16.94 -30.62
N GLN A 617 37.48 -17.92 -30.91
CA GLN A 617 37.54 -19.21 -30.22
C GLN A 617 37.78 -19.03 -28.71
N HIS A 618 38.71 -18.16 -28.33
CA HIS A 618 39.02 -17.90 -26.92
C HIS A 618 37.85 -17.24 -26.17
N SER A 619 37.14 -16.31 -26.83
CA SER A 619 35.93 -15.68 -26.29
C SER A 619 34.79 -16.68 -26.13
N LEU A 620 34.58 -17.55 -27.13
CA LEU A 620 33.57 -18.62 -27.08
C LEU A 620 33.88 -19.64 -25.98
N GLN A 621 35.16 -19.94 -25.74
CA GLN A 621 35.58 -20.85 -24.68
C GLN A 621 35.36 -20.26 -23.28
N LEU A 622 35.56 -18.95 -23.10
CA LEU A 622 35.18 -18.21 -21.88
C LEU A 622 33.67 -18.25 -21.64
N VAL A 623 32.85 -18.05 -22.68
CA VAL A 623 31.38 -18.15 -22.58
C VAL A 623 30.95 -19.57 -22.20
N LYS A 624 31.56 -20.61 -22.79
CA LYS A 624 31.30 -22.01 -22.43
C LYS A 624 31.69 -22.33 -20.98
N MET A 625 32.81 -21.81 -20.50
CA MET A 625 33.23 -21.97 -19.10
C MET A 625 32.26 -21.27 -18.14
N LEU A 626 31.83 -20.04 -18.43
CA LEU A 626 30.83 -19.32 -17.64
C LEU A 626 29.48 -20.05 -17.61
N ALA A 627 29.05 -20.60 -18.76
CA ALA A 627 27.83 -21.41 -18.84
C ALA A 627 27.93 -22.71 -18.01
N GLN A 628 29.09 -23.36 -17.99
CA GLN A 628 29.35 -24.54 -17.15
C GLN A 628 29.36 -24.21 -15.65
N VAL A 629 29.95 -23.08 -15.26
CA VAL A 629 29.94 -22.61 -13.86
C VAL A 629 28.51 -22.34 -13.40
N LEU A 630 27.71 -21.67 -14.24
CA LEU A 630 26.29 -21.43 -13.94
C LEU A 630 25.46 -22.71 -13.87
N GLN A 631 25.70 -23.70 -14.74
CA GLN A 631 25.03 -25.01 -14.64
C GLN A 631 25.40 -25.78 -13.37
N THR A 632 26.62 -25.56 -12.85
CA THR A 632 27.08 -26.20 -11.61
C THR A 632 26.44 -25.53 -10.41
N LEU A 633 26.38 -24.20 -10.39
CA LEU A 633 25.66 -23.42 -9.37
C LEU A 633 24.14 -23.68 -9.36
N LYS A 634 23.56 -24.15 -10.46
CA LYS A 634 22.13 -24.53 -10.53
C LYS A 634 21.85 -25.93 -9.97
N LYS A 635 22.89 -26.76 -9.82
CA LYS A 635 22.79 -28.13 -9.29
C LYS A 635 23.06 -28.20 -7.79
N GLU A 636 23.88 -27.28 -7.30
CA GLU A 636 24.04 -26.99 -5.86
C GLU A 636 22.86 -26.16 -5.36
#